data_AF-A0A1I6U497-F1
#
_entry.id   AF-A0A1I6U497-F1
#
_cell.length_a   1.000
_cell.length_b   1.000
_cell.length_c   1.000
_cell.angle_alpha   90.00
_cell.angle_beta   90.00
_cell.angle_gamma   90.00
#
_symmetry.space_group_name_H-M   'P 1'
#
loop_
_entity.id
_entity.type
_entity.pdbx_description
1 polymer ?
#
loop_
_entity_poly.entity_id
_entity_poly.type
_entity_poly.pdbx_seq_one_letter_code
_entity_poly.pdbx_strand_id
1 'polypeptide(L)'
;MAANGILVPLSDTVTVRQTVGYAVQSALEDADELDCHLVVALPQEGDSPTGETELEEAERLLERAESWANEDAGSDDVTVETSVLGADEYLFGPREYAEAFAAYADEHGLETIVLDPEYRPGVTAPMLQPLERELSNVGLEYDEAPVERPAEHERLVGQESFDRMFALFWISYGFYLVLGDPTYWFDLLTGAAVAAIVSVTLSSVTFTVAPDRIQSPLRTVRFVLYVPYLAYEIVKANLAISAVILRPSMPIEPTLTRLDARVGGGLPLLALANSITLTPGTLTVRANDQRLLVHTLIPSAREDLFDGGLERAVRFVFYGRDSASIPTPEERDDAEIVGGDEL
;
A
#
# COMPACT_ATOMS: atom_id res chain seq x y z
N MET A 1 -40.59 -8.35 13.64
CA MET A 1 -39.52 -7.47 14.11
C MET A 1 -38.48 -7.59 13.03
N ALA A 2 -38.25 -6.51 12.27
CA ALA A 2 -37.17 -6.52 11.29
C ALA A 2 -35.91 -6.26 12.12
N ALA A 3 -34.99 -7.22 12.16
CA ALA A 3 -33.65 -6.96 12.67
C ALA A 3 -33.04 -5.92 11.74
N ASN A 4 -32.60 -4.79 12.29
CA ASN A 4 -31.93 -3.79 11.48
C ASN A 4 -30.47 -4.21 11.36
N GLY A 5 -30.07 -4.64 10.16
CA GLY A 5 -28.71 -5.12 9.89
C GLY A 5 -27.86 -4.00 9.34
N ILE A 6 -26.79 -3.63 10.05
CA ILE A 6 -25.87 -2.57 9.62
C ILE A 6 -24.46 -3.11 9.40
N LEU A 7 -23.78 -2.58 8.38
CA LEU A 7 -22.38 -2.80 8.11
C LEU A 7 -21.58 -1.53 8.44
N VAL A 8 -20.53 -1.65 9.24
CA VAL A 8 -19.65 -0.51 9.58
C VAL A 8 -18.21 -0.83 9.20
N PRO A 9 -17.73 -0.34 8.05
CA PRO A 9 -16.32 -0.43 7.68
C PRO A 9 -15.46 0.44 8.59
N LEU A 10 -14.43 -0.16 9.18
CA LEU A 10 -13.53 0.48 10.12
C LEU A 10 -12.16 0.71 9.51
N SER A 11 -11.59 1.87 9.84
CA SER A 11 -10.19 2.22 9.61
C SER A 11 -9.68 2.94 10.85
N ASP A 12 -8.36 2.88 11.13
CA ASP A 12 -7.79 3.54 12.31
C ASP A 12 -7.74 5.07 12.11
N THR A 13 -8.87 5.72 12.37
CA THR A 13 -9.09 7.17 12.23
C THR A 13 -9.30 7.80 13.61
N VAL A 14 -9.29 9.14 13.66
CA VAL A 14 -9.63 9.87 14.89
C VAL A 14 -11.13 9.82 15.23
N THR A 15 -11.98 9.53 14.23
CA THR A 15 -13.44 9.55 14.31
C THR A 15 -14.05 8.16 14.52
N VAL A 16 -13.28 7.07 14.34
CA VAL A 16 -13.78 5.68 14.37
C VAL A 16 -14.64 5.35 15.61
N ARG A 17 -14.24 5.78 16.82
CA ARG A 17 -15.02 5.56 18.06
C ARG A 17 -16.40 6.21 17.98
N GLN A 18 -16.45 7.42 17.43
CA GLN A 18 -17.69 8.22 17.32
C GLN A 18 -18.59 7.66 16.22
N THR A 19 -18.00 7.19 15.12
CA THR A 19 -18.71 6.50 14.04
C THR A 19 -19.39 5.22 14.54
N VAL A 20 -18.66 4.37 15.28
CA VAL A 20 -19.23 3.15 15.88
C VAL A 20 -20.39 3.50 16.82
N GLY A 21 -20.23 4.51 17.68
CA GLY A 21 -21.30 4.91 18.59
C GLY A 21 -22.52 5.51 17.90
N TYR A 22 -22.30 6.29 16.83
CA TYR A 22 -23.39 6.77 15.99
C TYR A 22 -24.14 5.61 15.34
N ALA A 23 -23.42 4.66 14.73
CA ALA A 23 -24.02 3.52 14.04
C ALA A 23 -24.89 2.66 14.95
N VAL A 24 -24.43 2.39 16.18
CA VAL A 24 -25.20 1.64 17.17
C VAL A 24 -26.43 2.43 17.64
N GLN A 25 -26.27 3.71 17.97
CA GLN A 25 -27.37 4.54 18.47
C GLN A 25 -28.45 4.79 17.40
N SER A 26 -28.06 5.11 16.17
CA SER A 26 -29.00 5.37 15.08
C SER A 26 -29.80 4.12 14.72
N ALA A 27 -29.15 2.96 14.68
CA ALA A 27 -29.83 1.71 14.34
C ALA A 27 -30.79 1.25 15.45
N LEU A 28 -30.48 1.51 16.72
CA LEU A 28 -31.36 1.27 17.87
C LEU A 28 -32.54 2.26 17.98
N GLU A 29 -32.47 3.44 17.34
CA GLU A 29 -33.62 4.34 17.25
C GLU A 29 -34.75 3.74 16.38
N ASP A 30 -34.39 2.92 15.40
CA ASP A 30 -35.30 2.34 14.42
C ASP A 30 -35.72 0.88 14.71
N ALA A 31 -35.02 0.17 15.61
CA ALA A 31 -35.32 -1.23 15.96
C ALA A 31 -34.93 -1.62 17.40
N ASP A 32 -35.68 -2.57 17.99
CA ASP A 32 -35.41 -3.13 19.33
C ASP A 32 -34.30 -4.22 19.34
N GLU A 33 -33.88 -4.70 18.16
CA GLU A 33 -32.90 -5.77 17.97
C GLU A 33 -31.98 -5.40 16.80
N LEU A 34 -30.67 -5.35 17.05
CA LEU A 34 -29.65 -4.85 16.12
C LEU A 34 -28.62 -5.94 15.82
N ASP A 35 -28.41 -6.21 14.54
CA ASP A 35 -27.27 -6.99 14.04
C ASP A 35 -26.22 -6.02 13.47
N CYS A 36 -25.12 -5.82 14.19
CA CYS A 36 -24.06 -4.88 13.85
C CYS A 36 -22.81 -5.63 13.38
N HIS A 37 -22.46 -5.48 12.10
CA HIS A 37 -21.26 -6.07 11.52
C HIS A 37 -20.16 -5.02 11.41
N LEU A 38 -19.10 -5.20 12.19
CA LEU A 38 -17.90 -4.37 12.17
C LEU A 38 -16.87 -5.05 11.28
N VAL A 39 -16.44 -4.37 10.20
CA VAL A 39 -15.49 -4.98 9.25
C VAL A 39 -14.26 -4.14 9.03
N VAL A 40 -13.10 -4.77 8.91
CA VAL A 40 -11.87 -4.11 8.44
C VAL A 40 -11.49 -4.74 7.11
N ALA A 41 -11.42 -3.92 6.05
CA ALA A 41 -11.04 -4.38 4.72
C ALA A 41 -9.56 -4.12 4.46
N LEU A 42 -8.78 -5.19 4.31
CA LEU A 42 -7.34 -5.12 4.09
C LEU A 42 -7.02 -4.90 2.59
N PRO A 43 -6.09 -4.00 2.25
CA PRO A 43 -5.69 -3.74 0.86
C PRO A 43 -4.82 -4.84 0.25
N GLN A 44 -4.36 -5.82 1.03
CA GLN A 44 -3.48 -6.91 0.58
C GLN A 44 -3.94 -8.25 1.18
N GLU A 45 -3.71 -9.34 0.43
CA GLU A 45 -3.87 -10.72 0.93
C GLU A 45 -3.06 -10.92 2.22
N GLY A 46 -3.56 -11.76 3.13
CA GLY A 46 -2.88 -12.06 4.40
C GLY A 46 -1.46 -12.62 4.25
N ASP A 47 -1.14 -13.21 3.09
CA ASP A 47 0.19 -13.76 2.74
C ASP A 47 1.15 -12.69 2.14
N SER A 48 0.77 -11.42 2.17
CA SER A 48 1.65 -10.32 1.78
C SER A 48 2.75 -10.07 2.83
N PRO A 49 3.87 -9.43 2.46
CA PRO A 49 4.96 -9.14 3.39
C PRO A 49 4.58 -8.27 4.60
N THR A 50 3.45 -7.56 4.55
CA THR A 50 2.88 -6.79 5.67
C THR A 50 1.55 -7.35 6.18
N GLY A 51 1.01 -8.40 5.54
CA GLY A 51 -0.30 -8.97 5.81
C GLY A 51 -0.50 -9.40 7.25
N GLU A 52 0.47 -10.12 7.85
CA GLU A 52 0.37 -10.51 9.27
C GLU A 52 0.28 -9.30 10.22
N THR A 53 1.05 -8.23 9.96
CA THR A 53 1.02 -7.04 10.82
C THR A 53 -0.27 -6.26 10.64
N GLU A 54 -0.72 -6.11 9.39
CA GLU A 54 -1.95 -5.41 9.04
C GLU A 54 -3.17 -6.17 9.59
N LEU A 55 -3.15 -7.50 9.56
CA LEU A 55 -4.17 -8.37 10.12
C LEU A 55 -4.22 -8.27 11.65
N GLU A 56 -3.06 -8.31 12.33
CA GLU A 56 -3.00 -8.08 13.79
C GLU A 56 -3.48 -6.67 14.19
N GLU A 57 -3.22 -5.64 13.37
CA GLU A 57 -3.71 -4.28 13.60
C GLU A 57 -5.23 -4.17 13.38
N ALA A 58 -5.75 -4.84 12.35
CA ALA A 58 -7.17 -4.94 12.06
C ALA A 58 -7.92 -5.66 13.17
N GLU A 59 -7.43 -6.81 13.64
CA GLU A 59 -8.00 -7.56 14.76
C GLU A 59 -8.03 -6.71 16.03
N ARG A 60 -6.93 -6.01 16.35
CA ARG A 60 -6.87 -5.07 17.49
C ARG A 60 -7.84 -3.89 17.36
N LEU A 61 -8.14 -3.44 16.15
CA LEU A 61 -9.15 -2.40 15.91
C LEU A 61 -10.56 -2.96 16.10
N LEU A 62 -10.83 -4.16 15.58
CA LEU A 62 -12.11 -4.85 15.72
C LEU A 62 -12.44 -5.14 17.19
N GLU A 63 -11.49 -5.66 17.97
CA GLU A 63 -11.68 -5.90 19.42
C GLU A 63 -12.03 -4.61 20.17
N ARG A 64 -11.36 -3.49 19.84
CA ARG A 64 -11.67 -2.18 20.44
C ARG A 64 -13.07 -1.72 20.04
N ALA A 65 -13.43 -1.85 18.76
CA ALA A 65 -14.70 -1.42 18.23
C ALA A 65 -15.88 -2.25 18.74
N GLU A 66 -15.70 -3.56 18.91
CA GLU A 66 -16.67 -4.43 19.56
C GLU A 66 -16.92 -4.00 21.01
N SER A 67 -15.86 -3.68 21.76
CA SER A 67 -16.00 -3.16 23.12
C SER A 67 -16.74 -1.82 23.15
N TRP A 68 -16.55 -0.97 22.15
CA TRP A 68 -17.23 0.32 22.01
C TRP A 68 -18.71 0.17 21.67
N ALA A 69 -19.03 -0.72 20.73
CA ALA A 69 -20.41 -1.01 20.34
C ALA A 69 -21.23 -1.55 21.53
N ASN A 70 -20.66 -2.50 22.28
CA ASN A 70 -21.30 -3.04 23.49
C ASN A 70 -21.45 -2.00 24.61
N GLU A 71 -20.51 -1.06 24.75
CA GLU A 71 -20.61 0.04 25.72
C GLU A 71 -21.77 0.98 25.37
N ASP A 72 -21.93 1.32 24.09
CA ASP A 72 -22.96 2.25 23.63
C ASP A 72 -24.35 1.61 23.52
N ALA A 73 -24.43 0.30 23.28
CA ALA A 73 -25.67 -0.47 23.32
C ALA A 73 -26.32 -0.49 24.72
N GLY A 74 -25.53 -0.34 25.79
CA GLY A 74 -26.02 -0.24 27.16
C GLY A 74 -26.77 -1.50 27.63
N SER A 75 -28.10 -1.49 27.53
CA SER A 75 -28.98 -2.62 27.92
C SER A 75 -29.81 -3.18 26.78
N ASP A 76 -29.66 -2.64 25.57
CA ASP A 76 -30.37 -3.07 24.38
C ASP A 76 -29.76 -4.35 23.79
N ASP A 77 -30.56 -5.15 23.07
CA ASP A 77 -30.14 -6.46 22.55
C ASP A 77 -29.39 -6.24 21.21
N VAL A 78 -28.06 -6.26 21.28
CA VAL A 78 -27.17 -6.02 20.14
C VAL A 78 -26.27 -7.23 19.94
N THR A 79 -26.33 -7.81 18.75
CA THR A 79 -25.37 -8.80 18.30
C THR A 79 -24.28 -8.08 17.50
N VAL A 80 -23.03 -8.22 17.92
CA VAL A 80 -21.88 -7.65 17.20
C VAL A 80 -21.09 -8.77 16.55
N GLU A 81 -20.95 -8.74 15.24
CA GLU A 81 -20.06 -9.62 14.49
C GLU A 81 -18.86 -8.84 13.96
N THR A 82 -17.66 -9.39 14.12
CA THR A 82 -16.42 -8.80 13.61
C THR A 82 -15.85 -9.66 12.50
N SER A 83 -15.41 -9.04 11.40
CA SER A 83 -14.79 -9.77 10.29
C SER A 83 -13.71 -8.94 9.59
N VAL A 84 -12.72 -9.64 9.04
CA VAL A 84 -11.68 -9.05 8.19
C VAL A 84 -11.99 -9.41 6.74
N LEU A 85 -12.17 -8.39 5.90
CA LEU A 85 -12.43 -8.56 4.46
C LEU A 85 -11.13 -8.40 3.66
N GLY A 86 -11.04 -9.08 2.52
CA GLY A 86 -9.84 -9.02 1.66
C GLY A 86 -8.66 -9.87 2.13
N ALA A 87 -8.88 -10.82 3.06
CA ALA A 87 -7.83 -11.76 3.46
C ALA A 87 -7.39 -12.67 2.30
N ASP A 88 -8.33 -13.04 1.43
CA ASP A 88 -8.17 -13.95 0.29
C ASP A 88 -8.29 -13.24 -1.08
N GLU A 89 -8.50 -11.92 -1.10
CA GLU A 89 -8.71 -11.12 -2.32
C GLU A 89 -8.04 -9.75 -2.22
N TYR A 90 -7.45 -9.29 -3.31
CA TYR A 90 -6.75 -8.01 -3.37
C TYR A 90 -7.68 -6.81 -3.62
N LEU A 91 -7.81 -5.92 -2.61
CA LEU A 91 -8.65 -4.72 -2.68
C LEU A 91 -7.81 -3.45 -2.98
N PHE A 92 -7.74 -3.04 -4.25
CA PHE A 92 -6.90 -1.92 -4.68
C PHE A 92 -7.60 -0.56 -4.74
N GLY A 93 -8.90 -0.55 -5.05
CA GLY A 93 -9.62 0.67 -5.40
C GLY A 93 -11.05 0.70 -4.86
N PRO A 94 -11.71 1.89 -4.90
CA PRO A 94 -13.02 2.08 -4.29
C PRO A 94 -14.08 1.11 -4.84
N ARG A 95 -13.92 0.66 -6.08
CA ARG A 95 -14.80 -0.32 -6.70
C ARG A 95 -14.65 -1.69 -6.07
N GLU A 96 -13.41 -2.18 -5.93
CA GLU A 96 -13.12 -3.47 -5.30
C GLU A 96 -13.58 -3.47 -3.83
N TYR A 97 -13.35 -2.36 -3.11
CA TYR A 97 -13.88 -2.18 -1.75
C TYR A 97 -15.42 -2.21 -1.72
N ALA A 98 -16.09 -1.49 -2.63
CA ALA A 98 -17.54 -1.49 -2.71
C ALA A 98 -18.11 -2.87 -3.07
N GLU A 99 -17.47 -3.59 -4.01
CA GLU A 99 -17.85 -4.96 -4.39
C GLU A 99 -17.67 -5.94 -3.21
N ALA A 100 -16.57 -5.82 -2.44
CA ALA A 100 -16.35 -6.61 -1.24
C ALA A 100 -17.37 -6.33 -0.14
N PHE A 101 -17.69 -5.05 0.11
CA PHE A 101 -18.73 -4.68 1.08
C PHE A 101 -20.12 -5.15 0.65
N ALA A 102 -20.46 -5.01 -0.63
CA ALA A 102 -21.72 -5.49 -1.16
C ALA A 102 -21.84 -7.01 -1.07
N ALA A 103 -20.79 -7.76 -1.43
CA ALA A 103 -20.79 -9.22 -1.31
C ALA A 103 -21.00 -9.68 0.13
N TYR A 104 -20.32 -9.04 1.09
CA TYR A 104 -20.48 -9.34 2.51
C TYR A 104 -21.88 -8.97 3.03
N ALA A 105 -22.40 -7.80 2.64
CA ALA A 105 -23.73 -7.34 3.00
C ALA A 105 -24.83 -8.26 2.46
N ASP A 106 -24.73 -8.70 1.20
CA ASP A 106 -25.66 -9.64 0.57
C ASP A 106 -25.67 -11.00 1.28
N GLU A 107 -24.50 -11.50 1.73
CA GLU A 107 -24.37 -12.76 2.46
C GLU A 107 -25.06 -12.72 3.83
N HIS A 108 -24.98 -11.57 4.51
CA HIS A 108 -25.51 -11.40 5.87
C HIS A 108 -26.88 -10.68 5.90
N GLY A 109 -27.42 -10.29 4.75
CA GLY A 109 -28.71 -9.61 4.65
C GLY A 109 -28.72 -8.18 5.20
N LEU A 110 -27.60 -7.47 5.06
CA LEU A 110 -27.42 -6.10 5.57
C LEU A 110 -27.87 -5.09 4.50
N GLU A 111 -28.71 -4.14 4.89
CA GLU A 111 -29.32 -3.18 3.95
C GLU A 111 -28.61 -1.81 3.98
N THR A 112 -27.92 -1.48 5.09
CA THR A 112 -27.30 -0.16 5.31
C THR A 112 -25.83 -0.28 5.66
N ILE A 113 -24.99 0.56 5.03
CA ILE A 113 -23.59 0.75 5.40
C ILE A 113 -23.39 2.11 6.08
N VAL A 114 -22.77 2.14 7.28
CA VAL A 114 -22.42 3.38 7.96
C VAL A 114 -20.94 3.68 7.77
N LEU A 115 -20.63 4.78 7.08
CA LEU A 115 -19.27 5.17 6.76
C LEU A 115 -18.74 6.24 7.72
N ASP A 116 -17.47 6.08 8.10
CA ASP A 116 -16.71 7.12 8.76
C ASP A 116 -16.37 8.24 7.74
N PRO A 117 -16.61 9.52 8.03
CA PRO A 117 -16.20 10.63 7.15
C PRO A 117 -14.69 10.69 6.86
N GLU A 118 -13.84 10.12 7.73
CA GLU A 118 -12.40 9.98 7.51
C GLU A 118 -12.01 8.57 7.02
N TYR A 119 -12.98 7.75 6.61
CA TYR A 119 -12.70 6.40 6.13
C TYR A 119 -11.73 6.44 4.94
N ARG A 120 -10.63 5.71 5.08
CA ARG A 120 -9.63 5.56 4.02
C ARG A 120 -9.47 4.10 3.67
N PRO A 121 -10.07 3.61 2.56
CA PRO A 121 -9.70 2.32 2.00
C PRO A 121 -8.20 2.35 1.68
N GLY A 122 -7.50 1.26 1.98
CA GLY A 122 -6.06 1.20 2.18
C GLY A 122 -5.20 1.94 1.14
N VAL A 123 -4.16 2.59 1.68
CA VAL A 123 -2.96 3.32 1.20
C VAL A 123 -2.59 3.45 -0.30
N THR A 124 -3.17 2.74 -1.28
CA THR A 124 -2.43 2.53 -2.55
C THR A 124 -2.70 3.52 -3.69
N ALA A 125 -3.72 4.38 -3.67
CA ALA A 125 -3.84 5.46 -4.67
C ALA A 125 -4.70 6.65 -4.20
N PRO A 126 -4.41 7.89 -4.66
CA PRO A 126 -5.38 8.97 -4.57
C PRO A 126 -6.62 8.56 -5.37
N MET A 127 -7.73 8.34 -4.66
CA MET A 127 -8.98 7.86 -5.24
C MET A 127 -9.49 8.85 -6.28
N LEU A 128 -9.48 8.45 -7.56
CA LEU A 128 -10.03 9.27 -8.65
C LEU A 128 -11.56 9.36 -8.59
N GLN A 129 -12.21 8.42 -7.89
CA GLN A 129 -13.65 8.39 -7.66
C GLN A 129 -13.94 8.14 -6.17
N PRO A 130 -14.93 8.85 -5.56
CA PRO A 130 -15.33 8.63 -4.17
C PRO A 130 -15.95 7.24 -3.99
N LEU A 131 -15.64 6.55 -2.88
CA LEU A 131 -16.17 5.23 -2.53
C LEU A 131 -17.71 5.21 -2.50
N GLU A 132 -18.31 6.30 -2.05
CA GLU A 132 -19.76 6.52 -1.96
C GLU A 132 -20.46 6.37 -3.31
N ARG A 133 -19.80 6.77 -4.41
CA ARG A 133 -20.33 6.56 -5.76
C ARG A 133 -20.33 5.09 -6.14
N GLU A 134 -19.28 4.36 -5.80
CA GLU A 134 -19.19 2.94 -6.14
C GLU A 134 -20.16 2.11 -5.31
N LEU A 135 -20.35 2.45 -4.02
CA LEU A 135 -21.41 1.87 -3.18
C LEU A 135 -22.82 2.08 -3.78
N SER A 136 -23.09 3.30 -4.25
CA SER A 136 -24.35 3.60 -4.97
C SER A 136 -24.49 2.81 -6.28
N ASN A 137 -23.38 2.55 -6.99
CA ASN A 137 -23.39 1.78 -8.24
C ASN A 137 -23.69 0.29 -8.00
N VAL A 138 -23.23 -0.27 -6.89
CA VAL A 138 -23.51 -1.66 -6.49
C VAL A 138 -24.86 -1.80 -5.77
N GLY A 139 -25.53 -0.69 -5.47
CA GLY A 139 -26.89 -0.67 -4.92
C GLY A 139 -26.96 -0.77 -3.39
N LEU A 140 -25.85 -0.51 -2.69
CA LEU A 140 -25.79 -0.50 -1.23
C LEU A 140 -26.16 0.89 -0.70
N GLU A 141 -27.17 1.00 0.16
CA GLU A 141 -27.52 2.28 0.79
C GLU A 141 -26.47 2.65 1.85
N TYR A 142 -25.96 3.87 1.78
CA TYR A 142 -24.92 4.35 2.70
C TYR A 142 -25.40 5.55 3.52
N ASP A 143 -24.96 5.59 4.77
CA ASP A 143 -25.13 6.69 5.71
C ASP A 143 -23.75 7.15 6.20
N GLU A 144 -23.47 8.46 6.11
CA GLU A 144 -22.19 9.03 6.59
C GLU A 144 -22.43 9.56 8.01
N ALA A 145 -21.66 9.05 8.98
CA ALA A 145 -21.85 9.45 10.36
C ALA A 145 -21.67 10.98 10.52
N PRO A 146 -22.62 11.70 11.15
CA PRO A 146 -22.58 13.14 11.33
C PRO A 146 -21.64 13.54 12.47
N VAL A 147 -20.48 12.89 12.55
CA VAL A 147 -19.45 13.19 13.52
C VAL A 147 -18.73 14.45 13.06
N GLU A 148 -18.64 15.44 13.96
CA GLU A 148 -17.86 16.63 13.68
C GLU A 148 -16.43 16.17 13.38
N ARG A 149 -16.01 16.29 12.11
CA ARG A 149 -14.59 16.29 11.77
C ARG A 149 -14.00 17.30 12.74
N PRO A 150 -13.14 16.89 13.70
CA PRO A 150 -12.45 17.86 14.51
C PRO A 150 -11.89 18.84 13.51
N ALA A 151 -12.25 20.13 13.61
CA ALA A 151 -11.68 21.10 12.70
C ALA A 151 -10.18 20.87 12.81
N GLU A 152 -9.59 20.26 11.77
CA GLU A 152 -8.18 20.39 11.50
C GLU A 152 -8.05 21.88 11.28
N HIS A 153 -7.96 22.62 12.40
CA HIS A 153 -6.99 23.66 12.50
C HIS A 153 -5.78 22.95 11.95
N GLU A 154 -5.43 23.28 10.72
CA GLU A 154 -4.13 23.03 10.14
C GLU A 154 -3.17 23.59 11.20
N ARG A 155 -2.87 22.78 12.21
CA ARG A 155 -1.68 22.93 13.01
C ARG A 155 -0.67 22.67 11.93
N LEU A 156 -0.18 23.76 11.35
CA LEU A 156 0.89 23.83 10.36
C LEU A 156 2.10 22.96 10.79
N VAL A 157 2.12 22.51 12.04
CA VAL A 157 3.02 21.51 12.60
C VAL A 157 2.23 20.46 13.42
N GLY A 158 1.51 19.54 12.76
CA GLY A 158 1.19 18.23 13.33
C GLY A 158 2.48 17.40 13.48
N GLN A 159 2.51 16.44 14.41
CA GLN A 159 3.71 15.61 14.63
C GLN A 159 4.13 14.84 13.36
N GLU A 160 3.16 14.42 12.55
CA GLU A 160 3.40 13.79 11.25
C GLU A 160 3.97 14.75 10.19
N SER A 161 3.46 15.98 10.14
CA SER A 161 3.99 17.04 9.25
C SER A 161 5.43 17.39 9.64
N PHE A 162 5.71 17.43 10.95
CA PHE A 162 7.06 17.64 11.45
C PHE A 162 8.01 16.50 11.06
N ASP A 163 7.60 15.24 11.15
CA ASP A 163 8.44 14.11 10.76
C ASP A 163 8.77 14.11 9.26
N ARG A 164 7.79 14.44 8.40
CA ARG A 164 8.01 14.62 6.96
C ARG A 164 8.96 15.78 6.67
N MET A 165 8.76 16.92 7.32
CA MET A 165 9.62 18.11 7.18
C MET A 165 11.04 17.81 7.68
N PHE A 166 11.18 17.14 8.81
CA PHE A 166 12.48 16.77 9.35
C PHE A 166 13.23 15.80 8.44
N ALA A 167 12.55 14.76 7.93
CA ALA A 167 13.15 13.81 7.00
C ALA A 167 13.59 14.50 5.70
N LEU A 168 12.71 15.30 5.08
CA LEU A 168 13.03 16.01 3.84
C LEU A 168 14.15 17.03 4.03
N PHE A 169 14.19 17.71 5.18
CA PHE A 169 15.28 18.62 5.53
C PHE A 169 16.63 17.90 5.52
N TRP A 170 16.76 16.78 6.24
CA TRP A 170 18.03 16.06 6.32
C TRP A 170 18.43 15.40 5.01
N ILE A 171 17.47 14.87 4.26
CA ILE A 171 17.72 14.31 2.91
C ILE A 171 18.21 15.41 1.97
N SER A 172 17.50 16.55 1.90
CA SER A 172 17.87 17.67 1.04
C SER A 172 19.20 18.30 1.47
N TYR A 173 19.45 18.40 2.77
CA TYR A 173 20.69 18.94 3.32
C TYR A 173 21.87 18.02 3.01
N GLY A 174 21.71 16.72 3.27
CA GLY A 174 22.72 15.72 2.92
C GLY A 174 23.02 15.72 1.43
N PHE A 175 22.00 15.78 0.58
CA PHE A 175 22.17 15.90 -0.88
C PHE A 175 22.93 17.17 -1.27
N TYR A 176 22.60 18.32 -0.67
CA TYR A 176 23.32 19.57 -0.90
C TYR A 176 24.81 19.45 -0.52
N LEU A 177 25.11 18.85 0.63
CA LEU A 177 26.49 18.66 1.10
C LEU A 177 27.29 17.66 0.26
N VAL A 178 26.63 16.68 -0.36
CA VAL A 178 27.28 15.77 -1.32
C VAL A 178 27.66 16.49 -2.61
N LEU A 179 26.88 17.50 -3.03
CA LEU A 179 27.19 18.31 -4.20
C LEU A 179 28.20 19.44 -3.91
N GLY A 180 28.18 19.98 -2.69
CA GLY A 180 29.04 21.08 -2.24
C GLY A 180 30.31 20.62 -1.51
N ASP A 181 30.97 21.55 -0.81
CA ASP A 181 32.08 21.24 0.09
C ASP A 181 31.59 21.18 1.54
N PRO A 182 31.47 19.98 2.14
CA PRO A 182 30.98 19.83 3.52
C PRO A 182 31.91 20.45 4.57
N THR A 183 33.14 20.80 4.20
CA THR A 183 34.12 21.44 5.11
C THR A 183 34.02 22.96 5.11
N TYR A 184 33.33 23.55 4.13
CA TYR A 184 33.16 25.00 4.02
C TYR A 184 31.92 25.49 4.78
N TRP A 185 32.13 26.40 5.73
CA TRP A 185 31.07 26.87 6.63
C TRP A 185 29.91 27.59 5.91
N PHE A 186 30.18 28.23 4.77
CA PHE A 186 29.14 28.88 3.97
C PHE A 186 28.26 27.85 3.26
N ASP A 187 28.82 26.72 2.82
CA ASP A 187 28.06 25.63 2.19
C ASP A 187 27.17 24.93 3.22
N LEU A 188 27.64 24.78 4.46
CA LEU A 188 26.82 24.32 5.59
C LEU A 188 25.62 25.27 5.82
N LEU A 189 25.86 26.57 5.84
CA LEU A 189 24.80 27.56 6.09
C LEU A 189 23.79 27.66 4.94
N THR A 190 24.29 27.77 3.71
CA THR A 190 23.44 27.87 2.51
C THR A 190 22.70 26.57 2.26
N GLY A 191 23.33 25.42 2.47
CA GLY A 191 22.68 24.11 2.43
C GLY A 191 21.54 24.01 3.43
N ALA A 192 21.75 24.43 4.68
CA ALA A 192 20.70 24.41 5.70
C ALA A 192 19.54 25.35 5.33
N ALA A 193 19.83 26.54 4.80
CA ALA A 193 18.80 27.48 4.34
C ALA A 193 17.97 26.91 3.17
N VAL A 194 18.63 26.32 2.17
CA VAL A 194 17.96 25.70 1.02
C VAL A 194 17.13 24.50 1.47
N ALA A 195 17.70 23.62 2.31
CA ALA A 195 16.99 22.45 2.83
C ALA A 195 15.76 22.84 3.65
N ALA A 196 15.82 23.93 4.43
CA ALA A 196 14.65 24.45 5.15
C ALA A 196 13.55 24.91 4.20
N ILE A 197 13.90 25.67 3.15
CA ILE A 197 12.93 26.14 2.14
C ILE A 197 12.28 24.97 1.42
N VAL A 198 13.09 24.02 0.93
CA VAL A 198 12.62 22.80 0.26
C VAL A 198 11.70 22.01 1.19
N SER A 199 12.11 21.82 2.43
CA SER A 199 11.35 21.04 3.40
C SER A 199 9.97 21.65 3.70
N VAL A 200 9.90 22.96 3.93
CA VAL A 200 8.62 23.64 4.17
C VAL A 200 7.72 23.61 2.93
N THR A 201 8.30 23.73 1.72
CA THR A 201 7.51 23.87 0.49
C THR A 201 7.07 22.52 -0.10
N LEU A 202 7.89 21.47 0.02
CA LEU A 202 7.72 20.20 -0.67
C LEU A 202 7.40 19.01 0.24
N SER A 203 7.41 19.16 1.57
CA SER A 203 7.14 18.04 2.50
C SER A 203 5.76 17.43 2.32
N SER A 204 4.74 18.23 1.99
CA SER A 204 3.38 17.78 1.73
C SER A 204 3.22 17.01 0.42
N VAL A 205 4.09 17.26 -0.56
CA VAL A 205 4.02 16.64 -1.91
C VAL A 205 4.91 15.41 -2.02
N THR A 206 6.07 15.42 -1.34
CA THR A 206 7.12 14.40 -1.51
C THR A 206 6.81 13.11 -0.75
N PHE A 207 6.19 13.22 0.42
CA PHE A 207 5.85 12.07 1.26
C PHE A 207 4.35 12.09 1.50
N THR A 208 3.62 11.21 0.82
CA THR A 208 2.18 11.01 1.04
C THR A 208 1.90 10.34 2.39
N VAL A 209 2.83 9.53 2.88
CA VAL A 209 2.81 8.89 4.21
C VAL A 209 4.02 9.35 5.03
N ALA A 210 3.83 9.63 6.32
CA ALA A 210 4.93 10.02 7.20
C ALA A 210 5.93 8.87 7.34
N PRO A 211 7.25 9.09 7.16
CA PRO A 211 8.24 8.06 7.35
C PRO A 211 8.25 7.60 8.82
N ASP A 212 7.96 6.32 9.05
CA ASP A 212 8.05 5.69 10.36
C ASP A 212 9.47 5.85 10.92
N ARG A 213 9.59 6.36 12.14
CA ARG A 213 10.88 6.71 12.79
C ARG A 213 11.79 5.51 13.00
N ILE A 214 11.25 4.29 13.07
CA ILE A 214 12.01 3.07 13.32
C ILE A 214 12.28 2.31 12.02
N GLN A 215 11.27 2.15 11.18
CA GLN A 215 11.42 1.38 9.94
C GLN A 215 12.25 2.11 8.88
N SER A 216 12.13 3.43 8.78
CA SER A 216 12.85 4.23 7.76
C SER A 216 14.38 4.10 7.82
N PRO A 217 15.06 4.25 8.98
CA PRO A 217 16.52 4.07 9.03
C PRO A 217 16.96 2.62 8.74
N LEU A 218 16.18 1.63 9.17
CA LEU A 218 16.46 0.22 8.86
C LEU A 218 16.33 -0.05 7.35
N ARG A 219 15.29 0.49 6.71
CA ARG A 219 15.11 0.43 5.24
C ARG A 219 16.30 1.08 4.53
N THR A 220 16.80 2.22 5.01
CA THR A 220 18.00 2.87 4.44
C THR A 220 19.24 1.98 4.54
N VAL A 221 19.48 1.33 5.68
CA VAL A 221 20.62 0.41 5.82
C VAL A 221 20.48 -0.79 4.89
N ARG A 222 19.29 -1.38 4.80
CA ARG A 222 19.00 -2.50 3.88
C ARG A 222 19.17 -2.06 2.42
N PHE A 223 18.74 -0.84 2.08
CA PHE A 223 18.93 -0.26 0.75
C PHE A 223 20.42 -0.09 0.42
N VAL A 224 21.24 0.37 1.37
CA VAL A 224 22.70 0.45 1.18
C VAL A 224 23.33 -0.93 0.94
N LEU A 225 22.81 -1.99 1.58
CA LEU A 225 23.23 -3.38 1.31
C LEU A 225 22.70 -3.91 -0.03
N TYR A 226 21.56 -3.41 -0.49
CA TYR A 226 20.97 -3.75 -1.78
C TYR A 226 21.76 -3.18 -2.96
N VAL A 227 22.27 -1.95 -2.85
CA VAL A 227 23.05 -1.28 -3.92
C VAL A 227 24.19 -2.14 -4.48
N PRO A 228 25.11 -2.73 -3.68
CA PRO A 228 26.18 -3.56 -4.23
C PRO A 228 25.66 -4.87 -4.86
N TYR A 229 24.55 -5.43 -4.35
CA TYR A 229 23.90 -6.58 -4.98
C TYR A 229 23.33 -6.21 -6.36
N LEU A 230 22.60 -5.09 -6.45
CA LEU A 230 22.08 -4.58 -7.72
C LEU A 230 23.21 -4.28 -8.70
N ALA A 231 24.30 -3.67 -8.24
CA ALA A 231 25.46 -3.40 -9.09
C ALA A 231 26.08 -4.70 -9.65
N TYR A 232 26.12 -5.77 -8.84
CA TYR A 232 26.56 -7.09 -9.30
C TYR A 232 25.63 -7.65 -10.39
N GLU A 233 24.31 -7.63 -10.18
CA GLU A 233 23.33 -8.08 -11.18
C GLU A 233 23.42 -7.27 -12.49
N ILE A 234 23.58 -5.94 -12.39
CA ILE A 234 23.78 -5.07 -13.57
C ILE A 234 25.04 -5.49 -14.34
N VAL A 235 26.16 -5.75 -13.65
CA VAL A 235 27.40 -6.20 -14.31
C VAL A 235 27.22 -7.58 -14.95
N LYS A 236 26.61 -8.53 -14.25
CA LYS A 236 26.29 -9.88 -14.78
C LYS A 236 25.45 -9.78 -16.05
N ALA A 237 24.36 -9.02 -16.02
CA ALA A 237 23.45 -8.84 -17.15
C ALA A 237 24.11 -8.10 -18.33
N ASN A 238 24.96 -7.08 -18.06
CA ASN A 238 25.77 -6.43 -19.10
C ASN A 238 26.70 -7.42 -19.82
N LEU A 239 27.34 -8.34 -19.09
CA LEU A 239 28.20 -9.36 -19.69
C LEU A 239 27.41 -10.35 -20.54
N ALA A 240 26.22 -10.78 -20.07
CA ALA A 240 25.33 -11.66 -20.82
C ALA A 240 24.90 -11.02 -22.16
N ILE A 241 24.45 -9.78 -22.12
CA ILE A 241 24.06 -9.04 -23.34
C ILE A 241 25.25 -8.78 -24.25
N SER A 242 26.41 -8.40 -23.71
CA SER A 242 27.63 -8.22 -24.50
C SER A 242 28.03 -9.49 -25.25
N ALA A 243 27.90 -10.66 -24.59
CA ALA A 243 28.18 -11.95 -25.22
C ALA A 243 27.21 -12.27 -26.36
N VAL A 244 25.94 -11.84 -26.27
CA VAL A 244 24.95 -11.99 -27.34
C VAL A 244 25.25 -11.06 -28.52
N ILE A 245 25.60 -9.80 -28.25
CA ILE A 245 25.94 -8.81 -29.29
C ILE A 245 27.19 -9.23 -30.08
N LEU A 246 28.19 -9.80 -29.42
CA LEU A 246 29.44 -10.23 -30.06
C LEU A 246 29.29 -11.50 -30.90
N ARG A 247 28.20 -12.26 -30.75
CA ARG A 247 27.95 -13.45 -31.55
C ARG A 247 27.38 -13.05 -32.92
N PRO A 248 27.95 -13.50 -34.04
CA PRO A 248 27.41 -13.23 -35.38
C PRO A 248 25.96 -13.70 -35.57
N SER A 249 25.56 -14.76 -34.85
CA SER A 249 24.19 -15.28 -34.88
C SER A 249 23.19 -14.41 -34.11
N MET A 250 23.67 -13.50 -33.25
CA MET A 250 22.90 -12.56 -32.42
C MET A 250 21.59 -13.17 -31.88
N PRO A 251 21.68 -14.22 -31.04
CA PRO A 251 20.50 -14.97 -30.60
C PRO A 251 19.68 -14.11 -29.63
N ILE A 252 18.69 -13.41 -30.17
CA ILE A 252 17.70 -12.64 -29.42
C ILE A 252 16.33 -13.29 -29.58
N GLU A 253 15.53 -13.22 -28.52
CA GLU A 253 14.16 -13.71 -28.49
C GLU A 253 13.30 -12.70 -27.73
N PRO A 254 12.96 -11.56 -28.37
CA PRO A 254 12.21 -10.50 -27.73
C PRO A 254 10.79 -10.97 -27.39
N THR A 255 10.36 -10.77 -26.16
CA THR A 255 9.04 -11.23 -25.70
C THR A 255 8.51 -10.30 -24.61
N LEU A 256 7.18 -10.22 -24.47
CA LEU A 256 6.54 -9.55 -23.34
C LEU A 256 6.17 -10.60 -22.30
N THR A 257 6.50 -10.30 -21.05
CA THR A 257 6.29 -11.17 -19.91
C THR A 257 5.46 -10.41 -18.89
N ARG A 258 4.35 -11.00 -18.47
CA ARG A 258 3.54 -10.49 -17.36
C ARG A 258 4.08 -11.15 -16.08
N LEU A 259 4.29 -10.33 -15.06
CA LEU A 259 4.83 -10.74 -13.77
C LEU A 259 3.97 -10.11 -12.67
N ASP A 260 3.35 -10.95 -11.86
CA ASP A 260 2.63 -10.53 -10.65
C ASP A 260 3.59 -10.57 -9.47
N ALA A 261 4.15 -9.40 -9.14
CA ALA A 261 5.11 -9.28 -8.06
C ALA A 261 4.38 -9.24 -6.70
N ARG A 262 4.88 -9.93 -5.68
CA ARG A 262 4.48 -9.68 -4.27
C ARG A 262 5.36 -8.60 -3.67
N VAL A 263 5.27 -7.39 -4.21
CA VAL A 263 5.83 -6.18 -3.61
C VAL A 263 4.74 -5.12 -3.60
N GLY A 264 4.55 -4.47 -2.46
CA GLY A 264 3.55 -3.42 -2.31
C GLY A 264 3.74 -2.27 -3.29
N GLY A 265 2.65 -1.56 -3.57
CA GLY A 265 2.63 -0.41 -4.48
C GLY A 265 3.50 0.77 -4.01
N GLY A 266 3.66 1.76 -4.88
CA GLY A 266 4.47 2.95 -4.58
C GLY A 266 5.97 2.69 -4.68
N LEU A 267 6.71 2.96 -3.60
CA LEU A 267 8.19 2.89 -3.60
C LEU A 267 8.78 1.49 -3.85
N PRO A 268 8.28 0.39 -3.25
CA PRO A 268 8.79 -0.96 -3.50
C PRO A 268 8.61 -1.38 -4.96
N LEU A 269 7.40 -1.21 -5.51
CA LEU A 269 7.13 -1.49 -6.92
C LEU A 269 8.00 -0.63 -7.86
N LEU A 270 8.15 0.65 -7.56
CA LEU A 270 9.02 1.55 -8.32
C LEU A 270 10.49 1.10 -8.27
N ALA A 271 10.99 0.68 -7.10
CA ALA A 271 12.34 0.17 -6.94
C ALA A 271 12.54 -1.11 -7.77
N LEU A 272 11.59 -2.04 -7.74
CA LEU A 272 11.63 -3.26 -8.53
C LEU A 272 11.62 -2.98 -10.03
N ALA A 273 10.66 -2.17 -10.51
CA ALA A 273 10.52 -1.80 -11.91
C ALA A 273 11.78 -1.15 -12.50
N ASN A 274 12.41 -0.25 -11.73
CA ASN A 274 13.66 0.39 -12.14
C ASN A 274 14.85 -0.59 -12.09
N SER A 275 14.87 -1.49 -11.12
CA SER A 275 15.96 -2.46 -10.98
C SER A 275 15.96 -3.48 -12.12
N ILE A 276 14.77 -3.93 -12.53
CA ILE A 276 14.57 -4.73 -13.75
C ILE A 276 15.07 -3.93 -14.96
N THR A 277 14.59 -2.69 -15.14
CA THR A 277 15.01 -1.88 -16.31
C THR A 277 16.53 -1.61 -16.37
N LEU A 278 17.19 -1.53 -15.21
CA LEU A 278 18.65 -1.33 -15.13
C LEU A 278 19.45 -2.60 -15.43
N THR A 279 18.87 -3.81 -15.33
CA THR A 279 19.55 -5.05 -15.73
C THR A 279 19.40 -5.26 -17.25
N PRO A 280 20.50 -5.13 -18.02
CA PRO A 280 20.40 -5.16 -19.48
C PRO A 280 19.82 -6.47 -20.00
N GLY A 281 18.93 -6.34 -20.98
CA GLY A 281 18.16 -7.47 -21.52
C GLY A 281 16.73 -7.52 -21.00
N THR A 282 16.34 -6.63 -20.09
CA THR A 282 14.95 -6.41 -19.69
C THR A 282 14.57 -4.92 -19.73
N LEU A 283 13.27 -4.63 -19.83
CA LEU A 283 12.70 -3.28 -19.80
C LEU A 283 11.29 -3.35 -19.24
N THR A 284 11.00 -2.62 -18.16
CA THR A 284 9.64 -2.53 -17.63
C THR A 284 8.81 -1.57 -18.50
N VAL A 285 7.77 -2.09 -19.15
CA VAL A 285 6.85 -1.35 -20.04
C VAL A 285 5.72 -0.73 -19.24
N ARG A 286 5.16 -1.48 -18.30
CA ARG A 286 4.07 -1.06 -17.42
C ARG A 286 4.29 -1.61 -16.02
N ALA A 287 3.96 -0.82 -15.01
CA ALA A 287 4.04 -1.22 -13.62
C ALA A 287 2.84 -0.65 -12.86
N ASN A 288 1.81 -1.48 -12.69
CA ASN A 288 0.55 -1.12 -12.05
C ASN A 288 0.14 -2.26 -11.12
N ASP A 289 -0.32 -1.95 -9.90
CA ASP A 289 -0.98 -2.92 -9.02
C ASP A 289 -0.15 -4.19 -8.77
N GLN A 290 1.16 -4.03 -8.60
CA GLN A 290 2.14 -5.12 -8.48
C GLN A 290 2.30 -6.01 -9.72
N ARG A 291 1.52 -5.74 -10.77
CA ARG A 291 1.61 -6.34 -12.10
C ARG A 291 2.60 -5.56 -12.95
N LEU A 292 3.63 -6.26 -13.39
CA LEU A 292 4.68 -5.75 -14.24
C LEU A 292 4.53 -6.36 -15.63
N LEU A 293 4.48 -5.51 -16.64
CA LEU A 293 4.66 -5.93 -18.03
C LEU A 293 6.11 -5.64 -18.40
N VAL A 294 6.91 -6.69 -18.54
CA VAL A 294 8.35 -6.60 -18.80
C VAL A 294 8.66 -7.10 -20.20
N HIS A 295 9.38 -6.30 -20.97
CA HIS A 295 9.96 -6.74 -22.22
C HIS A 295 11.32 -7.38 -21.96
N THR A 296 11.49 -8.65 -22.36
CA THR A 296 12.74 -9.38 -22.25
C THR A 296 13.34 -9.57 -23.64
N LEU A 297 14.66 -9.39 -23.78
CA LEU A 297 15.36 -9.44 -25.07
C LEU A 297 15.98 -10.82 -25.35
N ILE A 298 16.38 -11.53 -24.30
CA ILE A 298 17.07 -12.83 -24.37
C ILE A 298 16.47 -13.81 -23.37
N PRO A 299 16.49 -15.13 -23.65
CA PRO A 299 15.91 -16.15 -22.76
C PRO A 299 16.49 -16.11 -21.34
N SER A 300 17.81 -15.95 -21.19
CA SER A 300 18.45 -15.91 -19.87
C SER A 300 17.98 -14.74 -19.00
N ALA A 301 17.65 -13.60 -19.61
CA ALA A 301 17.14 -12.44 -18.88
C ALA A 301 15.68 -12.65 -18.42
N ARG A 302 14.94 -13.53 -19.13
CA ARG A 302 13.60 -13.96 -18.75
C ARG A 302 13.64 -14.99 -17.62
N GLU A 303 14.56 -15.95 -17.71
CA GLU A 303 14.82 -16.91 -16.63
C GLU A 303 15.25 -16.19 -15.34
N ASP A 304 16.20 -15.24 -15.41
CA ASP A 304 16.61 -14.41 -14.26
C ASP A 304 15.42 -13.61 -13.66
N LEU A 305 14.43 -13.23 -14.49
CA LEU A 305 13.20 -12.55 -14.04
C LEU A 305 12.27 -13.52 -13.30
N PHE A 306 12.10 -14.74 -13.82
CA PHE A 306 11.30 -15.81 -13.22
C PHE A 306 11.88 -16.33 -11.91
N ASP A 307 13.21 -16.37 -11.80
CA ASP A 307 13.94 -16.70 -10.57
C ASP A 307 13.70 -15.68 -9.43
N GLY A 308 13.20 -14.48 -9.75
CA GLY A 308 12.75 -13.50 -8.74
C GLY A 308 13.86 -12.94 -7.85
N GLY A 309 15.13 -12.98 -8.27
CA GLY A 309 16.26 -12.50 -7.45
C GLY A 309 16.12 -11.02 -7.08
N LEU A 310 15.77 -10.17 -8.05
CA LEU A 310 15.52 -8.74 -7.83
C LEU A 310 14.28 -8.49 -6.96
N GLU A 311 13.21 -9.26 -7.17
CA GLU A 311 11.99 -9.16 -6.35
C GLU A 311 12.32 -9.44 -4.87
N ARG A 312 13.02 -10.55 -4.60
CA ARG A 312 13.46 -10.92 -3.25
C ARG A 312 14.35 -9.87 -2.61
N ALA A 313 15.24 -9.28 -3.40
CA ALA A 313 16.14 -8.24 -2.91
C ALA A 313 15.40 -6.94 -2.55
N VAL A 314 14.40 -6.54 -3.36
CA VAL A 314 13.51 -5.41 -3.04
C VAL A 314 12.68 -5.70 -1.79
N ARG A 315 12.10 -6.91 -1.67
CA ARG A 315 11.38 -7.31 -0.46
C ARG A 315 12.25 -7.23 0.79
N PHE A 316 13.50 -7.69 0.71
CA PHE A 316 14.46 -7.54 1.80
C PHE A 316 14.65 -6.09 2.23
N VAL A 317 14.68 -5.13 1.30
CA VAL A 317 14.82 -3.71 1.62
C VAL A 317 13.62 -3.19 2.40
N PHE A 318 12.40 -3.42 1.89
CA PHE A 318 11.20 -2.77 2.40
C PHE A 318 10.56 -3.51 3.58
N TYR A 319 10.59 -4.84 3.57
CA TYR A 319 9.90 -5.70 4.54
C TYR A 319 10.88 -6.41 5.46
N GLY A 320 12.05 -6.80 4.96
CA GLY A 320 13.12 -7.40 5.79
C GLY A 320 13.35 -8.87 5.50
N ARG A 321 13.99 -9.57 6.43
CA ARG A 321 14.42 -10.96 6.19
C ARG A 321 13.25 -11.93 6.13
N ASP A 322 12.17 -11.65 6.85
CA ASP A 322 11.03 -12.55 6.93
C ASP A 322 10.31 -12.66 5.58
N SER A 323 10.35 -11.60 4.76
CA SER A 323 9.85 -11.60 3.38
C SER A 323 10.69 -12.40 2.36
N ALA A 324 11.85 -12.96 2.76
CA ALA A 324 12.72 -13.71 1.86
C ALA A 324 12.30 -15.18 1.69
N SER A 325 11.37 -15.66 2.53
CA SER A 325 10.76 -17.00 2.46
C SER A 325 9.71 -17.12 1.36
N ILE A 326 9.16 -15.99 0.90
CA ILE A 326 8.13 -15.96 -0.13
C ILE A 326 8.70 -16.59 -1.42
N PRO A 327 8.00 -17.56 -2.03
CA PRO A 327 8.48 -18.27 -3.22
C PRO A 327 8.77 -17.34 -4.41
N THR A 328 9.54 -17.82 -5.39
CA THR A 328 9.85 -17.06 -6.62
C THR A 328 8.61 -16.91 -7.51
N PRO A 329 8.58 -15.96 -8.46
CA PRO A 329 7.49 -15.86 -9.42
C PRO A 329 7.20 -17.18 -10.15
N GLU A 330 8.24 -17.92 -10.53
CA GLU A 330 8.09 -19.23 -11.16
C GLU A 330 7.41 -20.26 -10.25
N GLU A 331 7.80 -20.31 -8.97
CA GLU A 331 7.20 -21.22 -7.98
C GLU A 331 5.74 -20.89 -7.67
N ARG A 332 5.32 -19.63 -7.89
CA ARG A 332 3.96 -19.14 -7.64
C ARG A 332 3.05 -19.21 -8.87
N ASP A 333 3.60 -19.54 -10.05
CA ASP A 333 2.91 -19.42 -11.35
C ASP A 333 2.45 -17.98 -11.65
N ASP A 334 3.19 -16.99 -11.12
CA ASP A 334 2.89 -15.55 -11.22
C ASP A 334 3.59 -14.90 -12.44
N ALA A 335 4.18 -15.70 -13.34
CA ALA A 335 4.99 -15.20 -14.44
C ALA A 335 4.68 -15.93 -15.76
N GLU A 336 4.13 -15.20 -16.72
CA GLU A 336 3.70 -15.77 -18.00
C GLU A 336 4.21 -14.98 -19.21
N ILE A 337 4.38 -15.68 -20.32
CA ILE A 337 4.74 -15.08 -21.61
C ILE A 337 3.45 -14.63 -22.31
N VAL A 338 3.33 -13.33 -22.56
CA VAL A 338 2.15 -12.78 -23.24
C VAL A 338 2.34 -12.88 -24.75
N GLY A 339 1.44 -13.60 -25.41
CA GLY A 339 1.34 -13.68 -26.86
C GLY A 339 0.68 -12.44 -27.46
N GLY A 340 0.95 -12.13 -28.73
CA GLY A 340 0.47 -10.92 -29.40
C GLY A 340 -1.06 -10.79 -29.55
N ASP A 341 -1.84 -11.83 -29.24
CA ASP A 341 -3.30 -11.83 -29.30
C ASP A 341 -3.97 -11.43 -27.96
N GLU A 342 -3.19 -11.29 -26.87
CA GLU A 342 -3.66 -11.01 -25.50
C GLU A 342 -3.17 -9.65 -24.94
N LEU A 343 -2.62 -8.80 -25.81
CA LEU A 343 -2.20 -7.41 -25.54
C LEU A 343 -3.26 -6.42 -26.03
#